data_AF-A0A5C6TVB1-F1
#
_entry.id   AF-A0A5C6TVB1-F1
#
_cell.length_a   1.000
_cell.length_b   1.000
_cell.length_c   1.000
_cell.angle_alpha   90.00
_cell.angle_beta   90.00
_cell.angle_gamma   90.00
#
_symmetry.space_group_name_H-M   'P 1'
#
loop_
_entity.id
_entity.type
_entity.pdbx_description
1 polymer ?
#
loop_
_entity_poly.entity_id
_entity_poly.type
_entity_poly.pdbx_seq_one_letter_code
_entity_poly.pdbx_strand_id
1 'polypeptide(L)'
;MRLPLPIAGLMLALASPVMGQDQPAAPAPTPDQTVPTVDAPPPGAAAPAAPAAPDPAALDAARRAIATADTQRLVRDADYARAILGDLDLAGPSLPTDADAVAAVRTLRLLALTGAQRRDEAREMADQLLDSRPRDPQLYGAPLVAAAAMEDKALIVRTIEAASRNVSGTGWGTLRGMIDRGAMAGLLGQLKSDHEEALRARLAAALFRIGWPGDGDADMTDTLRTILLDDRLANDDRPAAADYAASIVTPAATLSLIVGKRYDDLLAPGTDRMAMLQRALELQDRETAGALASAPADPRRILDRVRYLRGLGRDADALALLQPFIRDVRATVAGSEEGMWLINEAAYAMVALGRQGDALALMRRLAGLSLDDNAALLGPAINYSLMLWEAGRYGDALDQASRLDRDSERRASAFGQTWIASSIACALAGLGRPAEAAPQVEQLAARPDLNPTALMRTYLCLGRDDDAAALLVSQLQGNDPQAMILALQDYQLARGSAQTGPIYDRLAALRDRPEVQAALARVGRVLSLPLSRTYWSDF
;
A
#
# COMPACT_ATOMS: atom_id res chain seq x y z
N MET A 1 -15.45 6.56 5.68
CA MET A 1 -14.50 7.59 6.17
C MET A 1 -13.13 7.22 5.63
N ARG A 2 -12.63 7.96 4.64
CA ARG A 2 -11.36 7.67 3.94
C ARG A 2 -10.22 8.32 4.71
N LEU A 3 -9.16 7.57 5.01
CA LEU A 3 -7.92 8.16 5.53
C LEU A 3 -7.32 9.01 4.41
N PRO A 4 -7.02 10.31 4.63
CA PRO A 4 -6.30 11.08 3.64
C PRO A 4 -4.93 10.43 3.42
N LEU A 5 -4.56 10.19 2.16
CA LEU A 5 -3.19 9.83 1.80
C LEU A 5 -2.24 10.86 2.47
N PRO A 6 -1.12 10.45 3.08
CA PRO A 6 -0.22 11.38 3.73
C PRO A 6 0.44 12.29 2.69
N ILE A 7 -0.21 13.42 2.40
CA ILE A 7 0.28 14.48 1.49
C ILE A 7 1.67 14.97 1.93
N ALA A 8 1.99 14.86 3.22
CA ALA A 8 3.27 15.26 3.79
C ALA A 8 4.50 14.59 3.16
N GLY A 9 4.41 13.30 2.79
CA GLY A 9 5.55 12.56 2.20
C GLY A 9 5.88 13.02 0.78
N LEU A 10 4.86 13.40 0.00
CA LEU A 10 5.04 13.81 -1.39
C LEU A 10 5.55 15.27 -1.55
N MET A 11 5.37 16.09 -0.51
CA MET A 11 5.65 17.54 -0.54
C MET A 11 7.14 17.91 -0.32
N LEU A 12 7.96 16.98 0.18
CA LEU A 12 9.38 17.24 0.49
C LEU A 12 10.29 17.28 -0.74
N ALA A 13 9.85 16.76 -1.90
CA ALA A 13 10.67 16.65 -3.10
C ALA A 13 10.69 17.90 -4.01
N LEU A 14 9.90 18.94 -3.71
CA LEU A 14 9.67 20.08 -4.62
C LEU A 14 10.46 21.37 -4.28
N ALA A 15 11.42 21.32 -3.36
CA ALA A 15 12.16 22.51 -2.91
C ALA A 15 13.62 22.52 -3.39
N SER A 16 13.87 22.82 -4.68
CA SER A 16 15.15 23.35 -5.19
C SER A 16 15.03 23.80 -6.66
N PRO A 17 15.29 25.08 -7.01
CA PRO A 17 15.47 25.49 -8.39
C PRO A 17 16.91 25.22 -8.85
N VAL A 18 17.09 24.39 -9.88
CA VAL A 18 18.36 24.28 -10.61
C VAL A 18 18.28 25.18 -11.84
N MET A 19 19.15 26.20 -11.91
CA MET A 19 19.30 27.06 -13.09
C MET A 19 20.39 26.54 -14.03
N GLY A 20 20.01 26.24 -15.28
CA GLY A 20 20.78 26.48 -16.52
C GLY A 20 21.60 25.33 -17.13
N GLN A 21 21.36 25.03 -18.42
CA GLN A 21 22.34 25.12 -19.52
C GLN A 21 21.70 24.94 -20.92
N ASP A 22 22.20 25.73 -21.88
CA ASP A 22 21.69 25.96 -23.25
C ASP A 22 21.64 24.72 -24.16
N GLN A 23 20.56 24.57 -24.94
CA GLN A 23 20.47 23.72 -26.13
C GLN A 23 20.09 24.52 -27.38
N PRO A 24 20.60 24.17 -28.57
CA PRO A 24 20.38 24.92 -29.80
C PRO A 24 18.99 24.67 -30.41
N ALA A 25 18.43 25.72 -31.01
CA ALA A 25 17.09 25.79 -31.56
C ALA A 25 16.85 24.90 -32.81
N ALA A 26 15.67 24.28 -32.86
CA ALA A 26 15.14 23.59 -34.04
C ALA A 26 14.34 24.56 -34.96
N PRO A 27 14.26 24.30 -36.28
CA PRO A 27 13.62 25.20 -37.23
C PRO A 27 12.08 25.13 -37.21
N ALA A 28 11.46 26.27 -37.53
CA ALA A 28 10.01 26.51 -37.51
C ALA A 28 9.24 25.76 -38.62
N PRO A 29 8.00 25.31 -38.36
CA PRO A 29 7.10 24.82 -39.41
C PRO A 29 6.35 25.96 -40.11
N THR A 30 6.13 25.80 -41.42
CA THR A 30 5.28 26.62 -42.29
C THR A 30 3.79 26.38 -42.03
N PRO A 31 2.92 27.41 -42.04
CA PRO A 31 1.48 27.22 -41.98
C PRO A 31 0.88 27.24 -43.40
N ASP A 32 0.17 26.17 -43.76
CA ASP A 32 -0.78 26.18 -44.87
C ASP A 32 -2.06 25.50 -44.41
N GLN A 33 -3.07 26.29 -44.03
CA GLN A 33 -4.46 25.85 -43.91
C GLN A 33 -5.40 27.01 -44.26
N THR A 34 -6.13 26.81 -45.36
CA THR A 34 -7.27 27.61 -45.80
C THR A 34 -8.45 27.48 -44.85
N VAL A 35 -8.91 28.61 -44.31
CA VAL A 35 -10.09 28.72 -43.42
C VAL A 35 -11.37 28.86 -44.27
N PRO A 36 -12.47 28.15 -43.94
CA PRO A 36 -13.76 28.33 -44.60
C PRO A 36 -14.42 29.67 -44.20
N THR A 37 -15.05 30.32 -45.18
CA THR A 37 -15.72 31.61 -45.07
C THR A 37 -16.97 31.49 -44.19
N VAL A 38 -17.01 32.23 -43.07
CA VAL A 38 -18.17 32.33 -42.18
C VAL A 38 -18.97 33.59 -42.54
N ASP A 39 -20.29 33.45 -42.63
CA ASP A 39 -21.25 34.51 -42.94
C ASP A 39 -21.14 35.72 -41.99
N ALA A 40 -21.29 36.91 -42.56
CA ALA A 40 -21.15 38.18 -41.87
C ALA A 40 -22.25 38.36 -40.79
N PRO A 41 -21.90 38.79 -39.56
CA PRO A 41 -22.87 39.10 -38.53
C PRO A 41 -23.66 40.37 -38.88
N PRO A 42 -24.91 40.49 -38.40
CA PRO A 42 -25.79 41.61 -38.69
C PRO A 42 -25.18 42.95 -38.18
N PRO A 43 -25.28 44.03 -38.96
CA PRO A 43 -24.76 45.34 -38.58
C PRO A 43 -25.66 45.97 -37.51
N GLY A 44 -25.16 46.21 -36.30
CA GLY A 44 -25.89 47.00 -35.30
C GLY A 44 -25.51 46.83 -33.83
N ALA A 45 -24.68 45.84 -33.46
CA ALA A 45 -24.16 45.77 -32.09
C ALA A 45 -22.89 46.62 -31.97
N ALA A 46 -22.96 47.71 -31.20
CA ALA A 46 -21.77 48.47 -30.82
C ALA A 46 -20.79 47.54 -30.11
N ALA A 47 -19.55 47.47 -30.60
CA ALA A 47 -18.52 46.65 -29.99
C ALA A 47 -18.35 47.08 -28.52
N PRO A 48 -18.37 46.16 -27.55
CA PRO A 48 -18.10 46.50 -26.17
C PRO A 48 -16.74 47.21 -26.08
N ALA A 49 -16.69 48.31 -25.34
CA ALA A 49 -15.46 49.07 -25.14
C ALA A 49 -14.36 48.12 -24.63
N ALA A 50 -13.17 48.20 -25.24
CA ALA A 50 -12.04 47.37 -24.83
C ALA A 50 -11.76 47.58 -23.34
N PRO A 51 -11.55 46.51 -22.55
CA PRO A 51 -11.21 46.63 -21.14
C PRO A 51 -9.95 47.50 -20.99
N ALA A 52 -9.97 48.43 -20.02
CA ALA A 52 -8.83 49.27 -19.73
C ALA A 52 -7.60 48.41 -19.39
N ALA A 53 -6.42 48.81 -19.87
CA ALA A 53 -5.18 48.12 -19.55
C ALA A 53 -4.95 48.11 -18.02
N PRO A 54 -4.40 47.03 -17.45
CA PRO A 54 -4.14 46.97 -16.01
C PRO A 54 -3.11 48.02 -15.59
N ASP A 55 -3.24 48.53 -14.36
CA ASP A 55 -2.26 49.43 -13.74
C ASP A 55 -0.87 48.76 -13.67
N PRO A 56 0.20 49.36 -14.22
CA PRO A 56 1.56 48.84 -14.13
C PRO A 56 2.01 48.49 -12.70
N ALA A 57 1.60 49.26 -11.69
CA ALA A 57 1.97 48.99 -10.30
C ALA A 57 1.33 47.69 -9.77
N ALA A 58 0.08 47.41 -10.19
CA ALA A 58 -0.61 46.18 -9.85
C ALA A 58 0.01 44.96 -10.55
N LEU A 59 0.41 45.10 -11.81
CA LEU A 59 1.14 44.05 -12.55
C LEU A 59 2.47 43.71 -11.87
N ASP A 60 3.23 44.71 -11.44
CA ASP A 60 4.51 44.47 -10.74
C ASP A 60 4.31 43.83 -9.36
N ALA A 61 3.22 44.16 -8.65
CA ALA A 61 2.86 43.50 -7.40
C ALA A 61 2.50 42.03 -7.63
N ALA A 62 1.68 41.73 -8.63
CA ALA A 62 1.30 40.35 -8.98
C ALA A 62 2.51 39.50 -9.37
N ARG A 63 3.44 40.05 -10.18
CA ARG A 63 4.68 39.34 -10.54
C ARG A 63 5.55 38.99 -9.33
N ARG A 64 5.66 39.90 -8.37
CA ARG A 64 6.38 39.62 -7.11
C ARG A 64 5.68 38.52 -6.31
N ALA A 65 4.36 38.59 -6.17
CA ALA A 65 3.58 37.58 -5.46
C ALA A 65 3.75 36.18 -6.08
N ILE A 66 3.67 36.09 -7.41
CA ILE A 66 3.92 34.86 -8.19
C ILE A 66 5.34 34.34 -7.96
N ALA A 67 6.36 35.20 -8.06
CA ALA A 67 7.77 34.81 -7.92
C ALA A 67 8.13 34.34 -6.50
N THR A 68 7.42 34.82 -5.48
CA THR A 68 7.63 34.43 -4.08
C THR A 68 6.56 33.49 -3.56
N ALA A 69 5.79 32.86 -4.43
CA ALA A 69 4.67 32.02 -4.02
C ALA A 69 5.16 30.76 -3.27
N ASP A 70 4.54 30.49 -2.12
CA ASP A 70 4.80 29.29 -1.33
C ASP A 70 3.92 28.14 -1.83
N THR A 71 4.54 27.20 -2.55
CA THR A 71 3.85 26.05 -3.17
C THR A 71 3.23 25.11 -2.15
N GLN A 72 3.79 24.99 -0.94
CA GLN A 72 3.20 24.16 0.12
C GLN A 72 1.96 24.83 0.71
N ARG A 73 2.00 26.15 0.88
CA ARG A 73 0.86 26.93 1.36
C ARG A 73 -0.29 26.92 0.36
N LEU A 74 0.01 27.00 -0.95
CA LEU A 74 -1.03 26.99 -1.99
C LEU A 74 -2.01 25.82 -1.85
N VAL A 75 -1.52 24.61 -1.56
CA VAL A 75 -2.38 23.43 -1.49
C VAL A 75 -3.20 23.37 -0.19
N ARG A 76 -2.79 24.11 0.85
CA ARG A 76 -3.37 24.03 2.21
C ARG A 76 -4.24 25.22 2.58
N ASP A 77 -4.04 26.37 1.94
CA ASP A 77 -4.70 27.64 2.26
C ASP A 77 -5.49 28.14 1.04
N ALA A 78 -6.80 27.96 1.09
CA ALA A 78 -7.69 28.30 -0.02
C ALA A 78 -7.76 29.81 -0.31
N ASP A 79 -7.60 30.67 0.71
CA ASP A 79 -7.57 32.12 0.52
C ASP A 79 -6.29 32.55 -0.18
N TYR A 80 -5.15 32.02 0.26
CA TYR A 80 -3.86 32.26 -0.38
C TYR A 80 -3.85 31.75 -1.83
N ALA A 81 -4.41 30.56 -2.05
CA ALA A 81 -4.55 29.99 -3.38
C ALA A 81 -5.39 30.87 -4.32
N ARG A 82 -6.52 31.39 -3.83
CA ARG A 82 -7.37 32.33 -4.59
C ARG A 82 -6.67 33.65 -4.90
N ALA A 83 -5.88 34.18 -3.95
CA ALA A 83 -5.10 35.39 -4.17
C ALA A 83 -4.06 35.18 -5.30
N ILE A 84 -3.29 34.10 -5.24
CA ILE A 84 -2.29 33.77 -6.26
C ILE A 84 -2.93 33.49 -7.63
N LEU A 85 -4.13 32.89 -7.69
CA LEU A 85 -4.87 32.76 -8.95
C LEU A 85 -5.24 34.13 -9.54
N GLY A 86 -5.67 35.08 -8.71
CA GLY A 86 -5.94 36.45 -9.13
C GLY A 86 -4.69 37.14 -9.69
N ASP A 87 -3.55 36.97 -9.04
CA ASP A 87 -2.26 37.50 -9.51
C ASP A 87 -1.84 36.87 -10.85
N LEU A 88 -2.02 35.55 -11.01
CA LEU A 88 -1.76 34.81 -12.25
C LEU A 88 -2.64 35.28 -13.41
N ASP A 89 -3.93 35.50 -13.16
CA ASP A 89 -4.87 35.99 -14.17
C ASP A 89 -4.56 37.45 -14.57
N LEU A 90 -4.16 38.29 -13.61
CA LEU A 90 -3.75 39.67 -13.87
C LEU A 90 -2.45 39.75 -14.69
N ALA A 91 -1.45 38.95 -14.32
CA ALA A 91 -0.13 38.99 -14.94
C ALA A 91 -0.05 38.25 -16.29
N GLY A 92 -0.99 37.35 -16.57
CA GLY A 92 -0.99 36.38 -17.68
C GLY A 92 -0.43 36.89 -19.02
N PRO A 93 -0.93 37.99 -19.59
CA PRO A 93 -0.45 38.54 -20.88
C PRO A 93 1.02 38.97 -20.89
N SER A 94 1.62 39.10 -19.71
CA SER A 94 2.96 39.66 -19.50
C SER A 94 3.93 38.67 -18.86
N LEU A 95 3.49 37.42 -18.62
CA LEU A 95 4.36 36.36 -18.12
C LEU A 95 5.33 35.92 -19.22
N PRO A 96 6.52 35.41 -18.87
CA PRO A 96 7.50 34.98 -19.85
C PRO A 96 6.94 33.85 -20.73
N THR A 97 7.32 33.85 -22.00
CA THR A 97 6.85 32.89 -23.00
C THR A 97 7.84 31.77 -23.28
N ASP A 98 9.00 31.77 -22.62
CA ASP A 98 9.92 30.65 -22.71
C ASP A 98 9.32 29.40 -22.04
N ALA A 99 9.71 28.23 -22.55
CA ALA A 99 9.07 26.98 -22.18
C ALA A 99 9.15 26.66 -20.68
N ASP A 100 10.27 27.00 -20.04
CA ASP A 100 10.52 26.72 -18.63
C ASP A 100 9.66 27.61 -17.73
N ALA A 101 9.59 28.91 -18.02
CA ALA A 101 8.70 29.82 -17.32
C ALA A 101 7.22 29.45 -17.51
N VAL A 102 6.81 29.05 -18.72
CA VAL A 102 5.45 28.57 -18.99
C VAL A 102 5.14 27.33 -18.15
N ALA A 103 6.07 26.38 -18.04
CA ALA A 103 5.90 25.18 -17.21
C ALA A 103 5.80 25.53 -15.71
N ALA A 104 6.63 26.46 -15.23
CA ALA A 104 6.58 26.94 -13.84
C ALA A 104 5.25 27.65 -13.52
N VAL A 105 4.77 28.52 -14.41
CA VAL A 105 3.48 29.22 -14.27
C VAL A 105 2.31 28.24 -14.26
N ARG A 106 2.30 27.25 -15.17
CA ARG A 106 1.26 26.21 -15.21
C ARG A 106 1.27 25.35 -13.95
N THR A 107 2.46 24.99 -13.47
CA THR A 107 2.64 24.28 -12.20
C THR A 107 2.06 25.07 -11.03
N LEU A 108 2.36 26.37 -10.95
CA LEU A 108 1.83 27.23 -9.90
C LEU A 108 0.30 27.34 -9.98
N ARG A 109 -0.23 27.53 -11.20
CA ARG A 109 -1.67 27.60 -11.46
C ARG A 109 -2.39 26.31 -11.05
N LEU A 110 -1.84 25.14 -11.37
CA LEU A 110 -2.40 23.85 -10.95
C LEU A 110 -2.51 23.73 -9.43
N LEU A 111 -1.45 24.07 -8.69
CA LEU A 111 -1.45 23.99 -7.23
C LEU A 111 -2.43 24.99 -6.62
N ALA A 112 -2.52 26.19 -7.17
CA ALA A 112 -3.46 27.21 -6.72
C ALA A 112 -4.92 26.84 -7.04
N LEU A 113 -5.21 26.26 -8.22
CA LEU A 113 -6.55 25.72 -8.55
C LEU A 113 -6.94 24.60 -7.58
N THR A 114 -6.00 23.72 -7.24
CA THR A 114 -6.18 22.63 -6.27
C THR A 114 -6.53 23.18 -4.88
N GLY A 115 -5.74 24.12 -4.36
CA GLY A 115 -5.97 24.74 -3.06
C GLY A 115 -7.26 25.55 -2.98
N ALA A 116 -7.63 26.22 -4.07
CA ALA A 116 -8.90 26.93 -4.21
C ALA A 116 -10.10 25.99 -4.45
N GLN A 117 -9.89 24.68 -4.45
CA GLN A 117 -10.91 23.64 -4.68
C GLN A 117 -11.63 23.72 -6.03
N ARG A 118 -10.99 24.33 -7.05
CA ARG A 118 -11.48 24.39 -8.44
C ARG A 118 -11.11 23.11 -9.19
N ARG A 119 -11.70 21.98 -8.78
CA ARG A 119 -11.27 20.62 -9.15
C ARG A 119 -11.25 20.35 -10.65
N ASP A 120 -12.26 20.78 -11.40
CA ASP A 120 -12.33 20.48 -12.83
C ASP A 120 -11.26 21.24 -13.62
N GLU A 121 -11.03 22.51 -13.27
CA GLU A 121 -9.96 23.32 -13.87
C GLU A 121 -8.58 22.82 -13.45
N ALA A 122 -8.41 22.36 -12.20
CA ALA A 122 -7.18 21.73 -11.76
C ALA A 122 -6.89 20.45 -12.57
N ARG A 123 -7.92 19.63 -12.83
CA ARG A 123 -7.77 18.43 -13.67
C ARG A 123 -7.40 18.79 -15.10
N GLU A 124 -8.06 19.77 -15.70
CA GLU A 124 -7.72 20.26 -17.05
C GLU A 124 -6.28 20.77 -17.12
N MET A 125 -5.85 21.57 -16.13
CA MET A 125 -4.47 22.08 -16.08
C MET A 125 -3.44 20.94 -15.88
N ALA A 126 -3.76 19.94 -15.08
CA ALA A 126 -2.92 18.75 -14.93
C ALA A 126 -2.82 17.99 -16.26
N ASP A 127 -3.92 17.81 -16.98
CA ASP A 127 -3.93 17.15 -18.28
C ASP A 127 -3.09 17.94 -19.30
N GLN A 128 -3.21 19.27 -19.35
CA GLN A 128 -2.35 20.12 -20.19
C GLN A 128 -0.85 19.98 -19.86
N LEU A 129 -0.49 19.87 -18.58
CA LEU A 129 0.90 19.62 -18.17
C LEU A 129 1.37 18.24 -18.62
N LEU A 130 0.56 17.19 -18.45
CA LEU A 130 0.92 15.82 -18.85
C LEU A 130 1.01 15.67 -20.39
N ASP A 131 0.16 16.36 -21.14
CA ASP A 131 0.15 16.37 -22.61
C ASP A 131 1.38 17.04 -23.22
N SER A 132 2.04 17.93 -22.47
CA SER A 132 3.34 18.50 -22.87
C SER A 132 4.49 17.48 -22.83
N ARG A 133 4.26 16.29 -22.26
CA ARG A 133 5.21 15.17 -22.15
C ARG A 133 6.58 15.60 -21.62
N PRO A 134 6.63 16.24 -20.43
CA PRO A 134 7.88 16.72 -19.88
C PRO A 134 8.87 15.57 -19.67
N ARG A 135 10.15 15.83 -19.98
CA ARG A 135 11.24 14.87 -19.76
C ARG A 135 11.86 15.00 -18.37
N ASP A 136 11.73 16.17 -17.76
CA ASP A 136 12.17 16.42 -16.39
C ASP A 136 11.20 15.75 -15.40
N PRO A 137 11.67 14.80 -14.56
CA PRO A 137 10.84 14.16 -13.55
C PRO A 137 10.19 15.16 -12.56
N GLN A 138 10.83 16.30 -12.27
CA GLN A 138 10.32 17.27 -11.29
C GLN A 138 8.97 17.87 -11.71
N LEU A 139 8.73 18.00 -13.02
CA LEU A 139 7.49 18.55 -13.58
C LEU A 139 6.27 17.64 -13.35
N TYR A 140 6.47 16.38 -12.95
CA TYR A 140 5.37 15.48 -12.56
C TYR A 140 4.96 15.63 -11.08
N GLY A 141 5.76 16.33 -10.26
CA GLY A 141 5.48 16.45 -8.83
C GLY A 141 4.21 17.25 -8.54
N ALA A 142 3.98 18.36 -9.24
CA ALA A 142 2.77 19.16 -9.02
C ALA A 142 1.48 18.43 -9.43
N PRO A 143 1.39 17.74 -10.60
CA PRO A 143 0.28 16.84 -10.89
C PRO A 143 0.05 15.75 -9.84
N LEU A 144 1.10 15.13 -9.29
CA LEU A 144 0.94 14.13 -8.23
C LEU A 144 0.39 14.75 -6.94
N VAL A 145 0.91 15.90 -6.50
CA VAL A 145 0.43 16.62 -5.32
C VAL A 145 -1.04 17.03 -5.50
N ALA A 146 -1.39 17.58 -6.67
CA ALA A 146 -2.75 17.97 -6.99
C ALA A 146 -3.71 16.77 -6.97
N ALA A 147 -3.32 15.67 -7.61
CA ALA A 147 -4.11 14.45 -7.65
C ALA A 147 -4.32 13.85 -6.25
N ALA A 148 -3.29 13.82 -5.41
CA ALA A 148 -3.38 13.36 -4.03
C ALA A 148 -4.31 14.26 -3.18
N ALA A 149 -4.19 15.58 -3.30
CA ALA A 149 -5.03 16.54 -2.58
C ALA A 149 -6.51 16.48 -3.01
N MET A 150 -6.78 16.15 -4.28
CA MET A 150 -8.14 15.95 -4.79
C MET A 150 -8.69 14.54 -4.51
N GLU A 151 -7.88 13.62 -3.97
CA GLU A 151 -8.18 12.18 -3.88
C GLU A 151 -8.53 11.54 -5.23
N ASP A 152 -7.96 12.06 -6.33
CA ASP A 152 -8.21 11.59 -7.69
C ASP A 152 -7.23 10.46 -8.06
N LYS A 153 -7.61 9.23 -7.69
CA LYS A 153 -6.82 8.01 -7.96
C LYS A 153 -6.48 7.87 -9.45
N ALA A 154 -7.41 8.17 -10.35
CA ALA A 154 -7.20 8.05 -11.78
C ALA A 154 -6.12 9.04 -12.26
N LEU A 155 -6.14 10.28 -11.77
CA LEU A 155 -5.10 11.27 -12.10
C LEU A 155 -3.73 10.88 -11.52
N ILE A 156 -3.66 10.29 -10.31
CA ILE A 156 -2.40 9.74 -9.76
C ILE A 156 -1.83 8.70 -10.73
N VAL A 157 -2.63 7.71 -11.12
CA VAL A 157 -2.20 6.64 -12.04
C VAL A 157 -1.76 7.21 -13.39
N ARG A 158 -2.55 8.13 -13.98
CA ARG A 158 -2.18 8.78 -15.26
C ARG A 158 -0.87 9.54 -15.16
N THR A 159 -0.63 10.25 -14.06
CA THR A 159 0.58 11.02 -13.85
C THR A 159 1.82 10.12 -13.79
N ILE A 160 1.77 9.03 -13.01
CA ILE A 160 2.87 8.06 -12.91
C ILE A 160 3.09 7.33 -14.26
N GLU A 161 2.01 7.01 -14.97
CA GLU A 161 2.07 6.40 -16.29
C GLU A 161 2.71 7.33 -17.33
N ALA A 162 2.37 8.62 -17.33
CA ALA A 162 3.00 9.62 -18.19
C ALA A 162 4.48 9.80 -17.84
N ALA A 163 4.81 9.95 -16.55
CA ALA A 163 6.18 10.10 -16.07
C ALA A 163 7.06 8.91 -16.50
N SER A 164 6.59 7.69 -16.27
CA SER A 164 7.32 6.46 -16.62
C SER A 164 7.54 6.26 -18.12
N ARG A 165 6.78 6.94 -19.00
CA ARG A 165 6.98 6.89 -20.46
C ARG A 165 7.89 8.00 -20.99
N ASN A 166 7.82 9.18 -20.40
CA ASN A 166 8.47 10.38 -20.95
C ASN A 166 9.80 10.72 -20.28
N VAL A 167 9.99 10.32 -19.01
CA VAL A 167 11.26 10.50 -18.29
C VAL A 167 12.27 9.46 -18.78
N SER A 168 13.46 9.91 -19.17
CA SER A 168 14.55 9.02 -19.59
C SER A 168 15.02 8.13 -18.43
N GLY A 169 15.64 6.98 -18.75
CA GLY A 169 16.16 6.06 -17.74
C GLY A 169 17.08 6.69 -16.70
N THR A 170 17.84 7.73 -17.08
CA THR A 170 18.69 8.51 -16.17
C THR A 170 17.90 9.32 -15.13
N GLY A 171 16.65 9.68 -15.41
CA GLY A 171 15.76 10.42 -14.50
C GLY A 171 14.90 9.53 -13.59
N TRP A 172 14.91 8.21 -13.76
CA TRP A 172 14.09 7.30 -12.95
C TRP A 172 14.49 7.28 -11.47
N GLY A 173 15.75 7.52 -11.13
CA GLY A 173 16.18 7.66 -9.75
C GLY A 173 15.43 8.79 -9.02
N THR A 174 15.37 9.97 -9.63
CA THR A 174 14.62 11.13 -9.12
C THR A 174 13.13 10.84 -9.04
N LEU A 175 12.56 10.25 -10.10
CA LEU A 175 11.13 9.91 -10.11
C LEU A 175 10.76 8.92 -9.00
N ARG A 176 11.56 7.88 -8.77
CA ARG A 176 11.35 6.94 -7.66
C ARG A 176 11.39 7.65 -6.30
N GLY A 177 12.33 8.58 -6.12
CA GLY A 177 12.44 9.37 -4.89
C GLY A 177 11.24 10.28 -4.61
N MET A 178 10.45 10.63 -5.64
CA MET A 178 9.22 11.42 -5.49
C MET A 178 7.99 10.56 -5.12
N ILE A 179 8.09 9.23 -5.26
CA ILE A 179 6.97 8.31 -5.09
C ILE A 179 7.08 7.64 -3.72
N ASP A 180 6.31 8.14 -2.76
CA ASP A 180 6.30 7.58 -1.40
C ASP A 180 5.87 6.11 -1.37
N ARG A 181 6.63 5.30 -0.62
CA ARG A 181 6.44 3.85 -0.57
C ARG A 181 5.10 3.48 0.06
N GLY A 182 4.80 4.08 1.21
CA GLY A 182 3.59 3.79 1.98
C GLY A 182 2.34 4.21 1.23
N ALA A 183 2.35 5.40 0.63
CA ALA A 183 1.24 5.93 -0.16
C ALA A 183 0.93 5.06 -1.38
N MET A 184 1.93 4.60 -2.13
CA MET A 184 1.69 3.76 -3.31
C MET A 184 1.27 2.33 -2.94
N ALA A 185 1.88 1.74 -1.91
CA ALA A 185 1.42 0.44 -1.40
C ALA A 185 -0.04 0.52 -0.93
N GLY A 186 -0.39 1.59 -0.21
CA GLY A 186 -1.75 1.89 0.20
C GLY A 186 -2.71 2.09 -0.97
N LEU A 187 -2.30 2.82 -2.02
CA LEU A 187 -3.10 3.03 -3.22
C LEU A 187 -3.32 1.72 -3.99
N LEU A 188 -2.30 0.89 -4.17
CA LEU A 188 -2.45 -0.44 -4.80
C LEU A 188 -3.44 -1.32 -4.04
N GLY A 189 -3.37 -1.30 -2.69
CA GLY A 189 -4.33 -1.99 -1.84
C GLY A 189 -5.75 -1.43 -1.95
N GLN A 190 -5.89 -0.10 -1.96
CA GLN A 190 -7.18 0.57 -2.09
C GLN A 190 -7.84 0.28 -3.45
N LEU A 191 -7.08 0.32 -4.55
CA LEU A 191 -7.58 0.00 -5.89
C LEU A 191 -8.10 -1.45 -5.97
N LYS A 192 -7.45 -2.40 -5.28
CA LYS A 192 -7.94 -3.78 -5.14
C LYS A 192 -9.28 -3.82 -4.41
N SER A 193 -9.36 -3.16 -3.25
CA SER A 193 -10.58 -3.13 -2.43
C SER A 193 -11.76 -2.44 -3.14
N ASP A 194 -11.49 -1.45 -3.98
CA ASP A 194 -12.51 -0.75 -4.78
C ASP A 194 -12.85 -1.51 -6.09
N HIS A 195 -12.28 -2.69 -6.32
CA HIS A 195 -12.43 -3.49 -7.55
C HIS A 195 -12.00 -2.74 -8.84
N GLU A 196 -11.03 -1.83 -8.73
CA GLU A 196 -10.48 -1.05 -9.84
C GLU A 196 -9.23 -1.73 -10.44
N GLU A 197 -9.31 -3.02 -10.76
CA GLU A 197 -8.16 -3.84 -11.18
C GLU A 197 -7.44 -3.28 -12.42
N ALA A 198 -8.16 -2.69 -13.37
CA ALA A 198 -7.55 -2.05 -14.55
C ALA A 198 -6.66 -0.85 -14.18
N LEU A 199 -7.07 -0.02 -13.21
CA LEU A 199 -6.24 1.08 -12.72
C LEU A 199 -5.05 0.56 -11.91
N ARG A 200 -5.28 -0.49 -11.11
CA ARG A 200 -4.24 -1.16 -10.33
C ARG A 200 -3.14 -1.75 -11.21
N ALA A 201 -3.50 -2.46 -12.28
CA ALA A 201 -2.57 -3.03 -13.24
C ALA A 201 -1.77 -1.94 -13.98
N ARG A 202 -2.44 -0.85 -14.41
CA ARG A 202 -1.76 0.30 -15.04
C ARG A 202 -0.75 0.97 -14.09
N LEU A 203 -1.13 1.16 -12.83
CA LEU A 203 -0.22 1.69 -11.81
C LEU A 203 0.97 0.76 -11.61
N ALA A 204 0.73 -0.53 -11.43
CA ALA A 204 1.78 -1.52 -11.25
C ALA A 204 2.74 -1.56 -12.46
N ALA A 205 2.22 -1.47 -13.69
CA ALA A 205 3.04 -1.44 -14.90
C ALA A 205 3.93 -0.20 -14.96
N ALA A 206 3.40 0.96 -14.60
CA ALA A 206 4.13 2.21 -14.58
C ALA A 206 5.25 2.22 -13.51
N LEU A 207 4.95 1.72 -12.30
CA LEU A 207 5.92 1.57 -11.21
C LEU A 207 7.02 0.55 -11.56
N PHE A 208 6.63 -0.60 -12.11
CA PHE A 208 7.57 -1.66 -12.51
C PHE A 208 8.52 -1.18 -13.60
N ARG A 209 8.01 -0.44 -14.60
CA ARG A 209 8.82 0.12 -15.70
C ARG A 209 9.98 0.99 -15.22
N ILE A 210 9.77 1.80 -14.17
CA ILE A 210 10.80 2.69 -13.63
C ILE A 210 11.67 2.02 -12.56
N GLY A 211 11.48 0.72 -12.32
CA GLY A 211 12.18 -0.03 -11.29
C GLY A 211 11.84 0.44 -9.87
N TRP A 212 10.60 0.87 -9.62
CA TRP A 212 10.10 1.16 -8.26
C TRP A 212 9.78 -0.15 -7.54
N PRO A 213 10.00 -0.26 -6.21
CA PRO A 213 10.51 0.79 -5.30
C PRO A 213 12.02 1.00 -5.35
N GLY A 214 12.74 0.15 -6.08
CA GLY A 214 14.19 0.19 -6.24
C GLY A 214 14.87 -1.05 -5.68
N ASP A 215 16.20 -1.01 -5.62
CA ASP A 215 16.98 -2.15 -5.17
C ASP A 215 16.74 -2.40 -3.67
N GLY A 216 16.59 -3.68 -3.30
CA GLY A 216 16.48 -4.11 -1.91
C GLY A 216 15.06 -4.18 -1.33
N ASP A 217 14.02 -4.17 -2.17
CA ASP A 217 12.64 -4.47 -1.77
C ASP A 217 12.00 -5.44 -2.77
N ALA A 218 12.49 -6.68 -2.72
CA ALA A 218 12.04 -7.77 -3.58
C ALA A 218 10.55 -8.07 -3.38
N ASP A 219 10.02 -7.96 -2.16
CA ASP A 219 8.62 -8.23 -1.83
C ASP A 219 7.66 -7.30 -2.57
N MET A 220 7.93 -6.00 -2.57
CA MET A 220 7.12 -5.06 -3.32
C MET A 220 7.30 -5.24 -4.83
N THR A 221 8.50 -5.54 -5.29
CA THR A 221 8.76 -5.81 -6.72
C THR A 221 7.95 -7.03 -7.20
N ASP A 222 7.92 -8.11 -6.42
CA ASP A 222 7.12 -9.30 -6.71
C ASP A 222 5.62 -9.07 -6.54
N THR A 223 5.22 -8.15 -5.66
CA THR A 223 3.82 -7.68 -5.59
C THR A 223 3.40 -7.05 -6.92
N LEU A 224 4.23 -6.18 -7.50
CA LEU A 224 3.95 -5.62 -8.83
C LEU A 224 3.92 -6.70 -9.92
N ARG A 225 4.90 -7.61 -9.92
CA ARG A 225 4.93 -8.74 -10.87
C ARG A 225 3.69 -9.61 -10.77
N THR A 226 3.20 -9.87 -9.56
CA THR A 226 1.98 -10.67 -9.34
C THR A 226 0.74 -9.95 -9.89
N ILE A 227 0.63 -8.63 -9.67
CA ILE A 227 -0.46 -7.83 -10.25
C ILE A 227 -0.41 -7.88 -11.78
N LEU A 228 0.78 -7.73 -12.37
CA LEU A 228 0.96 -7.76 -13.82
C LEU A 228 0.71 -9.15 -14.40
N LEU A 229 1.15 -10.19 -13.70
CA LEU A 229 0.88 -11.58 -14.06
C LEU A 229 -0.62 -11.87 -14.09
N ASP A 230 -1.36 -11.46 -13.05
CA ASP A 230 -2.81 -11.65 -12.98
C ASP A 230 -3.53 -10.82 -14.08
N ASP A 231 -3.07 -9.60 -14.38
CA ASP A 231 -3.55 -8.80 -15.52
C ASP A 231 -3.32 -9.49 -16.87
N ARG A 232 -2.12 -10.04 -17.11
CA ARG A 232 -1.81 -10.77 -18.35
C ARG A 232 -2.70 -12.01 -18.51
N LEU A 233 -2.91 -12.77 -17.43
CA LEU A 233 -3.81 -13.93 -17.44
C LEU A 233 -5.25 -13.53 -17.76
N ALA A 234 -5.75 -12.43 -17.17
CA ALA A 234 -7.10 -11.93 -17.42
C ALA A 234 -7.31 -11.48 -18.88
N ASN A 235 -6.24 -11.12 -19.58
CA ASN A 235 -6.24 -10.72 -20.98
C ASN A 235 -5.76 -11.83 -21.95
N ASP A 236 -5.66 -13.08 -21.48
CA ASP A 236 -5.18 -14.27 -22.23
C ASP A 236 -3.76 -14.11 -22.86
N ASP A 237 -2.94 -13.21 -22.30
CA ASP A 237 -1.55 -12.98 -22.70
C ASP A 237 -0.61 -13.93 -21.92
N ARG A 238 -0.75 -15.23 -22.20
CA ARG A 238 -0.01 -16.29 -21.49
C ARG A 238 1.51 -16.18 -21.59
N PRO A 239 2.12 -15.81 -22.74
CA PRO A 239 3.56 -15.64 -22.82
C PRO A 239 4.08 -14.56 -21.86
N ALA A 240 3.44 -13.38 -21.84
CA ALA A 240 3.85 -12.31 -20.92
C ALA A 240 3.59 -12.69 -19.45
N ALA A 241 2.49 -13.39 -19.16
CA ALA A 241 2.22 -13.92 -17.82
C ALA A 241 3.34 -14.88 -17.36
N ALA A 242 3.81 -15.77 -18.24
CA ALA A 242 4.89 -16.70 -17.95
C ALA A 242 6.22 -15.99 -17.67
N ASP A 243 6.53 -14.92 -18.41
CA ASP A 243 7.71 -14.09 -18.16
C ASP A 243 7.69 -13.47 -16.76
N TYR A 244 6.54 -12.92 -16.34
CA TYR A 244 6.40 -12.41 -14.97
C TYR A 244 6.54 -13.52 -13.94
N ALA A 245 5.92 -14.69 -14.18
CA ALA A 245 5.96 -15.82 -13.25
C ALA A 245 7.40 -16.32 -13.04
N ALA A 246 8.19 -16.39 -14.12
CA ALA A 246 9.59 -16.80 -14.07
C ALA A 246 10.50 -15.79 -13.35
N SER A 247 10.07 -14.53 -13.24
CA SER A 247 10.82 -13.45 -12.58
C SER A 247 10.50 -13.26 -11.10
N ILE A 248 9.51 -13.99 -10.57
CA ILE A 248 9.16 -13.99 -9.14
C ILE A 248 10.20 -14.79 -8.36
N VAL A 249 10.69 -14.21 -7.26
CA VAL A 249 11.85 -14.74 -6.52
C VAL A 249 11.66 -14.79 -5.00
N THR A 250 10.66 -14.07 -4.48
CA THR A 250 10.36 -14.04 -3.05
C THR A 250 9.57 -15.28 -2.65
N PRO A 251 9.78 -15.83 -1.44
CA PRO A 251 9.05 -16.99 -0.97
C PRO A 251 7.54 -16.79 -0.91
N ALA A 252 7.04 -15.62 -0.50
CA ALA A 252 5.60 -15.36 -0.41
C ALA A 252 4.89 -15.41 -1.77
N ALA A 253 5.46 -14.75 -2.78
CA ALA A 253 4.91 -14.78 -4.13
C ALA A 253 5.12 -16.15 -4.80
N THR A 254 6.29 -16.77 -4.61
CA THR A 254 6.56 -18.14 -5.09
C THR A 254 5.59 -19.14 -4.52
N LEU A 255 5.31 -19.06 -3.21
CA LEU A 255 4.34 -19.93 -2.54
C LEU A 255 2.97 -19.79 -3.20
N SER A 256 2.54 -18.56 -3.48
CA SER A 256 1.27 -18.30 -4.17
C SER A 256 1.21 -18.93 -5.56
N LEU A 257 2.30 -18.83 -6.33
CA LEU A 257 2.42 -19.46 -7.64
C LEU A 257 2.30 -20.99 -7.57
N ILE A 258 2.98 -21.63 -6.61
CA ILE A 258 3.05 -23.10 -6.56
C ILE A 258 1.80 -23.76 -5.95
N VAL A 259 0.99 -23.03 -5.18
CA VAL A 259 -0.26 -23.58 -4.61
C VAL A 259 -1.47 -23.32 -5.50
N GLY A 260 -1.47 -22.27 -6.32
CA GLY A 260 -2.56 -21.92 -7.23
C GLY A 260 -2.60 -22.78 -8.49
N LYS A 261 -3.78 -23.32 -8.84
CA LYS A 261 -3.99 -24.04 -10.11
C LYS A 261 -4.07 -23.12 -11.32
N ARG A 262 -4.48 -21.87 -11.13
CA ARG A 262 -4.53 -20.86 -12.20
C ARG A 262 -3.17 -20.57 -12.85
N TYR A 263 -2.08 -20.96 -12.20
CA TYR A 263 -0.71 -20.74 -12.66
C TYR A 263 -0.07 -21.99 -13.28
N ASP A 264 -0.75 -23.13 -13.34
CA ASP A 264 -0.14 -24.39 -13.80
C ASP A 264 0.39 -24.31 -15.22
N ASP A 265 -0.33 -23.64 -16.11
CA ASP A 265 0.06 -23.49 -17.51
C ASP A 265 1.21 -22.48 -17.70
N LEU A 266 1.56 -21.71 -16.66
CA LEU A 266 2.72 -20.81 -16.68
C LEU A 266 4.00 -21.52 -16.21
N LEU A 267 3.85 -22.61 -15.44
CA LEU A 267 4.97 -23.39 -14.95
C LEU A 267 5.33 -24.47 -15.98
N ALA A 268 6.63 -24.67 -16.25
CA ALA A 268 7.04 -25.70 -17.19
C ALA A 268 6.55 -27.09 -16.71
N PRO A 269 6.08 -27.98 -17.60
CA PRO A 269 5.68 -29.34 -17.23
C PRO A 269 6.76 -30.06 -16.43
N GLY A 270 6.38 -30.69 -15.32
CA GLY A 270 7.32 -31.40 -14.45
C GLY A 270 8.16 -30.51 -13.53
N THR A 271 7.89 -29.19 -13.48
CA THR A 271 8.57 -28.29 -12.55
C THR A 271 8.39 -28.73 -11.10
N ASP A 272 9.51 -28.93 -10.41
CA ASP A 272 9.53 -29.20 -8.98
C ASP A 272 9.23 -27.91 -8.21
N ARG A 273 7.96 -27.80 -7.79
CA ARG A 273 7.41 -26.70 -7.01
C ARG A 273 8.11 -26.51 -5.67
N MET A 274 8.52 -27.60 -5.01
CA MET A 274 9.23 -27.49 -3.73
C MET A 274 10.66 -27.02 -3.94
N ALA A 275 11.32 -27.46 -5.02
CA ALA A 275 12.62 -26.92 -5.39
C ALA A 275 12.54 -25.41 -5.77
N MET A 276 11.43 -24.94 -6.36
CA MET A 276 11.23 -23.50 -6.58
C MET A 276 11.17 -22.73 -5.26
N LEU A 277 10.33 -23.17 -4.32
CA LEU A 277 10.22 -22.54 -3.00
C LEU A 277 11.56 -22.57 -2.25
N GLN A 278 12.27 -23.70 -2.29
CA GLN A 278 13.60 -23.84 -1.67
C GLN A 278 14.61 -22.83 -2.24
N ARG A 279 14.65 -22.64 -3.57
CA ARG A 279 15.52 -21.63 -4.19
C ARG A 279 15.15 -20.20 -3.77
N ALA A 280 13.86 -19.89 -3.68
CA ALA A 280 13.39 -18.59 -3.20
C ALA A 280 13.81 -18.36 -1.74
N LEU A 281 13.70 -19.37 -0.87
CA LEU A 281 14.13 -19.30 0.53
C LEU A 281 15.64 -19.10 0.64
N GLU A 282 16.44 -19.83 -0.14
CA GLU A 282 17.90 -19.68 -0.17
C GLU A 282 18.34 -18.31 -0.66
N LEU A 283 17.63 -17.74 -1.64
CA LEU A 283 17.90 -16.38 -2.09
C LEU A 283 17.58 -15.37 -0.98
N GLN A 284 16.39 -15.45 -0.37
CA GLN A 284 16.01 -14.55 0.73
C GLN A 284 16.96 -14.71 1.94
N ASP A 285 17.47 -15.91 2.23
CA ASP A 285 18.51 -16.12 3.25
C ASP A 285 19.73 -15.26 2.98
N ARG A 286 20.29 -15.39 1.77
CA ARG A 286 21.50 -14.68 1.34
C ARG A 286 21.29 -13.17 1.35
N GLU A 287 20.15 -12.71 0.84
CA GLU A 287 19.82 -11.28 0.76
C GLU A 287 19.64 -10.66 2.15
N THR A 288 18.81 -11.26 3.01
CA THR A 288 18.57 -10.73 4.36
C THR A 288 19.82 -10.82 5.25
N ALA A 289 20.61 -11.89 5.14
CA ALA A 289 21.86 -12.03 5.86
C ALA A 289 22.92 -11.02 5.37
N GLY A 290 23.06 -10.85 4.05
CA GLY A 290 23.99 -9.88 3.46
C GLY A 290 23.63 -8.45 3.81
N ALA A 291 22.35 -8.07 3.70
CA ALA A 291 21.88 -6.75 4.06
C ALA A 291 22.09 -6.43 5.56
N LEU A 292 21.84 -7.40 6.44
CA LEU A 292 22.16 -7.26 7.86
C LEU A 292 23.67 -7.13 8.11
N ALA A 293 24.50 -7.90 7.41
CA ALA A 293 25.96 -7.80 7.56
C ALA A 293 26.50 -6.42 7.11
N SER A 294 25.91 -5.83 6.07
CA SER A 294 26.29 -4.48 5.61
C SER A 294 25.79 -3.36 6.51
N ALA A 295 24.68 -3.57 7.24
CA ALA A 295 24.11 -2.57 8.15
C ALA A 295 23.59 -3.23 9.45
N PRO A 296 24.49 -3.71 10.34
CA PRO A 296 24.11 -4.55 11.48
C PRO A 296 23.31 -3.85 12.59
N ALA A 297 23.26 -2.51 12.56
CA ALA A 297 22.51 -1.69 13.51
C ALA A 297 21.22 -1.10 12.92
N ASP A 298 20.94 -1.33 11.63
CA ASP A 298 19.73 -0.82 10.97
C ASP A 298 18.50 -1.64 11.41
N PRO A 299 17.52 -1.03 12.12
CA PRO A 299 16.32 -1.71 12.60
C PRO A 299 15.55 -2.44 11.50
N ARG A 300 15.54 -1.89 10.28
CA ARG A 300 14.85 -2.50 9.14
C ARG A 300 15.51 -3.79 8.71
N ARG A 301 16.84 -3.81 8.59
CA ARG A 301 17.58 -5.04 8.19
C ARG A 301 17.46 -6.13 9.24
N ILE A 302 17.44 -5.75 10.51
CA ILE A 302 17.20 -6.68 11.62
C ILE A 302 15.79 -7.26 11.52
N LEU A 303 14.78 -6.41 11.30
CA LEU A 303 13.39 -6.85 11.18
C LEU A 303 13.19 -7.82 10.00
N ASP A 304 13.74 -7.50 8.82
CA ASP A 304 13.67 -8.36 7.64
C ASP A 304 14.30 -9.73 7.92
N ARG A 305 15.49 -9.75 8.54
CA ARG A 305 16.17 -11.00 8.90
C ARG A 305 15.39 -11.81 9.94
N VAL A 306 14.85 -11.16 10.96
CA VAL A 306 14.06 -11.78 12.02
C VAL A 306 12.82 -12.45 11.44
N ARG A 307 12.07 -11.77 10.56
CA ARG A 307 10.88 -12.31 9.92
C ARG A 307 11.20 -13.54 9.07
N TYR A 308 12.28 -13.49 8.29
CA TYR A 308 12.77 -14.65 7.55
C TYR A 308 13.10 -15.84 8.48
N LEU A 309 13.86 -15.61 9.56
CA LEU A 309 14.22 -16.66 10.52
C LEU A 309 12.99 -17.28 11.19
N ARG A 310 12.03 -16.44 11.60
CA ARG A 310 10.75 -16.90 12.15
C ARG A 310 9.94 -17.70 11.14
N GLY A 311 9.94 -17.30 9.86
CA GLY A 311 9.37 -18.05 8.73
C GLY A 311 9.86 -19.50 8.62
N LEU A 312 11.07 -19.76 9.11
CA LEU A 312 11.69 -21.08 9.12
C LEU A 312 11.64 -21.80 10.48
N GLY A 313 10.95 -21.23 11.48
CA GLY A 313 10.92 -21.77 12.85
C GLY A 313 12.25 -21.61 13.60
N ARG A 314 13.12 -20.70 13.16
CA ARG A 314 14.41 -20.38 13.82
C ARG A 314 14.21 -19.28 14.87
N ASP A 315 13.21 -19.44 15.72
CA ASP A 315 12.80 -18.41 16.69
C ASP A 315 13.88 -18.09 17.74
N ALA A 316 14.75 -19.05 18.07
CA ALA A 316 15.89 -18.80 18.97
C ALA A 316 16.90 -17.83 18.35
N ASP A 317 17.22 -17.99 17.06
CA ASP A 317 18.13 -17.11 16.32
C ASP A 317 17.50 -15.72 16.14
N ALA A 318 16.21 -15.68 15.80
CA ALA A 318 15.45 -14.44 15.70
C ALA A 318 15.44 -13.68 17.03
N LEU A 319 15.12 -14.36 18.13
CA LEU A 319 15.08 -13.75 19.46
C LEU A 319 16.45 -13.24 19.91
N ALA A 320 17.55 -13.92 19.54
CA ALA A 320 18.91 -13.48 19.83
C ALA A 320 19.21 -12.10 19.20
N LEU A 321 18.79 -11.88 17.95
CA LEU A 321 18.93 -10.58 17.27
C LEU A 321 18.10 -9.47 17.92
N LEU A 322 16.97 -9.84 18.54
CA LEU A 322 16.03 -8.88 19.13
C LEU A 322 16.34 -8.52 20.59
N GLN A 323 17.21 -9.27 21.27
CA GLN A 323 17.55 -9.05 22.68
C GLN A 323 17.94 -7.59 23.03
N PRO A 324 18.69 -6.84 22.20
CA PRO A 324 19.03 -5.45 22.52
C PRO A 324 17.81 -4.53 22.59
N PHE A 325 16.80 -4.77 21.76
CA PHE A 325 15.63 -3.90 21.58
C PHE A 325 14.58 -4.07 22.68
N ILE A 326 14.44 -5.28 23.25
CA ILE A 326 13.38 -5.55 24.24
C ILE A 326 13.67 -5.02 25.65
N ARG A 327 14.89 -4.53 25.89
CA ARG A 327 15.31 -3.97 27.19
C ARG A 327 14.53 -2.69 27.49
N ASP A 328 14.49 -1.76 26.54
CA ASP A 328 13.77 -0.50 26.64
C ASP A 328 12.79 -0.32 25.47
N VAL A 329 11.58 -0.86 25.66
CA VAL A 329 10.49 -0.81 24.67
C VAL A 329 10.17 0.61 24.23
N ARG A 330 10.17 1.59 25.15
CA ARG A 330 9.82 2.98 24.82
C ARG A 330 10.90 3.60 23.95
N ALA A 331 12.17 3.46 24.35
CA ALA A 331 13.28 3.99 23.58
C ALA A 331 13.38 3.34 22.18
N THR A 332 13.17 2.03 22.08
CA THR A 332 13.14 1.34 20.79
C THR A 332 12.04 1.85 19.86
N VAL A 333 10.81 2.00 20.36
CA VAL A 333 9.69 2.53 19.55
C VAL A 333 9.92 3.99 19.14
N ALA A 334 10.50 4.81 20.03
CA ALA A 334 10.82 6.21 19.71
C ALA A 334 11.98 6.35 18.71
N GLY A 335 12.87 5.35 18.62
CA GLY A 335 14.08 5.42 17.79
C GLY A 335 13.88 5.07 16.32
N SER A 336 12.79 4.37 15.96
CA SER A 336 12.51 3.98 14.56
C SER A 336 11.05 3.54 14.38
N GLU A 337 10.53 3.68 13.16
CA GLU A 337 9.20 3.15 12.82
C GLU A 337 9.14 1.63 12.96
N GLU A 338 10.24 0.94 12.68
CA GLU A 338 10.38 -0.51 12.84
C GLU A 338 10.42 -0.95 14.30
N GLY A 339 10.69 -0.04 15.25
CA GLY A 339 10.92 -0.36 16.65
C GLY A 339 9.77 -1.14 17.28
N MET A 340 8.52 -0.74 17.04
CA MET A 340 7.35 -1.47 17.54
C MET A 340 7.22 -2.88 16.96
N TRP A 341 7.61 -3.06 15.69
CA TRP A 341 7.58 -4.35 15.01
C TRP A 341 8.67 -5.27 15.54
N LEU A 342 9.88 -4.76 15.83
CA LEU A 342 10.94 -5.54 16.47
C LEU A 342 10.48 -6.13 17.82
N ILE A 343 9.78 -5.33 18.64
CA ILE A 343 9.23 -5.80 19.92
C ILE A 343 8.13 -6.84 19.71
N ASN A 344 7.24 -6.62 18.74
CA ASN A 344 6.17 -7.55 18.36
C ASN A 344 6.75 -8.91 17.90
N GLU A 345 7.73 -8.91 17.00
CA GLU A 345 8.42 -10.13 16.55
C GLU A 345 9.10 -10.87 17.70
N ALA A 346 9.68 -10.15 18.66
CA ALA A 346 10.33 -10.75 19.82
C ALA A 346 9.33 -11.49 20.71
N ALA A 347 8.15 -10.91 20.93
CA ALA A 347 7.09 -11.55 21.67
C ALA A 347 6.61 -12.84 20.98
N TYR A 348 6.41 -12.83 19.67
CA TYR A 348 6.02 -14.03 18.94
C TYR A 348 7.13 -15.10 18.95
N ALA A 349 8.40 -14.72 18.81
CA ALA A 349 9.51 -15.66 18.95
C ALA A 349 9.56 -16.27 20.35
N MET A 350 9.25 -15.50 21.41
CA MET A 350 9.13 -16.02 22.77
C MET A 350 7.97 -17.02 22.90
N VAL A 351 6.81 -16.75 22.30
CA VAL A 351 5.68 -17.71 22.29
C VAL A 351 6.08 -19.03 21.63
N ALA A 352 6.73 -18.98 20.46
CA ALA A 352 7.21 -20.17 19.75
C ALA A 352 8.23 -20.98 20.56
N LEU A 353 8.99 -20.32 21.44
CA LEU A 353 9.94 -20.96 22.37
C LEU A 353 9.30 -21.40 23.70
N GLY A 354 7.97 -21.36 23.83
CA GLY A 354 7.24 -21.73 25.05
C GLY A 354 7.34 -20.70 26.19
N ARG A 355 7.85 -19.50 25.93
CA ARG A 355 8.02 -18.40 26.91
C ARG A 355 6.82 -17.45 26.90
N GLN A 356 5.61 -17.99 26.96
CA GLN A 356 4.36 -17.24 26.81
C GLN A 356 4.20 -16.11 27.85
N GLY A 357 4.57 -16.35 29.10
CA GLY A 357 4.49 -15.33 30.16
C GLY A 357 5.37 -14.10 29.87
N ASP A 358 6.59 -14.32 29.40
CA ASP A 358 7.53 -13.25 29.03
C ASP A 358 7.01 -12.46 27.82
N ALA A 359 6.48 -13.16 26.82
CA ALA A 359 5.90 -12.56 25.63
C ALA A 359 4.74 -11.61 25.98
N LEU A 360 3.80 -12.06 26.82
CA LEU A 360 2.67 -11.25 27.27
C LEU A 360 3.12 -10.04 28.10
N ALA A 361 4.14 -10.21 28.95
CA ALA A 361 4.70 -9.09 29.72
C ALA A 361 5.34 -8.04 28.81
N LEU A 362 6.03 -8.47 27.75
CA LEU A 362 6.63 -7.60 26.75
C LEU A 362 5.56 -6.86 25.94
N MET A 363 4.56 -7.57 25.40
CA MET A 363 3.48 -6.96 24.62
C MET A 363 2.61 -6.02 25.45
N ARG A 364 2.41 -6.30 26.74
CA ARG A 364 1.74 -5.36 27.66
C ARG A 364 2.49 -4.02 27.75
N ARG A 365 3.83 -4.04 27.81
CA ARG A 365 4.65 -2.81 27.82
C ARG A 365 4.48 -2.04 26.51
N LEU A 366 4.46 -2.74 25.37
CA LEU A 366 4.28 -2.13 24.05
C LEU A 366 2.87 -1.55 23.88
N ALA A 367 1.83 -2.32 24.18
CA ALA A 367 0.42 -1.91 24.08
C ALA A 367 0.01 -0.87 25.15
N GLY A 368 0.86 -0.62 26.14
CA GLY A 368 0.72 0.44 27.13
C GLY A 368 1.30 1.79 26.70
N LEU A 369 1.95 1.87 25.54
CA LEU A 369 2.36 3.14 24.94
C LEU A 369 1.14 3.91 24.37
N SER A 370 1.27 5.23 24.26
CA SER A 370 0.18 6.12 23.82
C SER A 370 -0.12 5.96 22.32
N LEU A 371 -1.36 5.59 22.00
CA LEU A 371 -1.86 5.59 20.62
C LEU A 371 -2.08 7.00 20.07
N ASP A 372 -2.15 8.01 20.94
CA ASP A 372 -2.20 9.43 20.52
C ASP A 372 -0.82 9.91 20.06
N ASP A 373 0.24 9.40 20.68
CA ASP A 373 1.62 9.76 20.32
C ASP A 373 2.08 8.98 19.08
N ASN A 374 1.61 7.74 18.91
CA ASN A 374 1.93 6.91 17.75
C ASN A 374 0.77 5.97 17.39
N ALA A 375 -0.01 6.34 16.38
CA ALA A 375 -1.15 5.56 15.90
C ALA A 375 -0.77 4.18 15.33
N ALA A 376 0.48 4.00 14.88
CA ALA A 376 0.94 2.73 14.32
C ALA A 376 1.05 1.61 15.36
N LEU A 377 1.01 1.95 16.66
CA LEU A 377 0.91 1.00 17.77
C LEU A 377 -0.43 0.25 17.82
N LEU A 378 -1.45 0.66 17.05
CA LEU A 378 -2.75 0.00 17.04
C LEU A 378 -2.62 -1.47 16.61
N GLY A 379 -1.81 -1.77 15.60
CA GLY A 379 -1.56 -3.14 15.14
C GLY A 379 -1.01 -4.04 16.25
N PRO A 380 0.14 -3.69 16.86
CA PRO A 380 0.66 -4.41 18.02
C PRO A 380 -0.32 -4.51 19.21
N ALA A 381 -1.15 -3.49 19.46
CA ALA A 381 -2.16 -3.55 20.51
C ALA A 381 -3.28 -4.55 20.23
N ILE A 382 -3.68 -4.71 18.96
CA ILE A 382 -4.58 -5.78 18.50
C ILE A 382 -3.89 -7.14 18.68
N ASN A 383 -2.64 -7.30 18.23
CA ASN A 383 -1.88 -8.54 18.40
C ASN A 383 -1.77 -8.97 19.86
N TYR A 384 -1.60 -8.02 20.78
CA TYR A 384 -1.60 -8.31 22.20
C TYR A 384 -2.93 -8.93 22.68
N SER A 385 -4.08 -8.42 22.21
CA SER A 385 -5.39 -9.02 22.54
C SER A 385 -5.51 -10.47 22.03
N LEU A 386 -4.95 -10.75 20.85
CA LEU A 386 -4.94 -12.08 20.24
C LEU A 386 -4.05 -13.03 21.06
N MET A 387 -2.84 -12.61 21.41
CA MET A 387 -1.93 -13.38 22.26
C MET A 387 -2.51 -13.67 23.65
N LEU A 388 -3.23 -12.72 24.26
CA LEU A 388 -3.93 -12.95 25.52
C LEU A 388 -4.99 -14.05 25.36
N TRP A 389 -5.74 -14.04 24.26
CA TRP A 389 -6.72 -15.10 23.98
C TRP A 389 -6.04 -16.47 23.77
N GLU A 390 -4.99 -16.54 22.95
CA GLU A 390 -4.21 -17.78 22.74
C GLU A 390 -3.67 -18.35 24.05
N ALA A 391 -3.30 -17.47 24.97
CA ALA A 391 -2.81 -17.82 26.29
C ALA A 391 -3.89 -18.28 27.29
N GLY A 392 -5.16 -18.33 26.88
CA GLY A 392 -6.29 -18.63 27.77
C GLY A 392 -6.65 -17.49 28.71
N ARG A 393 -6.07 -16.29 28.53
CA ARG A 393 -6.31 -15.09 29.36
C ARG A 393 -7.51 -14.31 28.82
N TYR A 394 -8.65 -14.99 28.67
CA TYR A 394 -9.80 -14.46 27.93
C TYR A 394 -10.40 -13.18 28.53
N GLY A 395 -10.39 -13.02 29.86
CA GLY A 395 -10.83 -11.78 30.52
C GLY A 395 -9.97 -10.59 30.12
N ASP A 396 -8.64 -10.72 30.23
CA ASP A 396 -7.70 -9.66 29.82
C ASP A 396 -7.78 -9.37 28.32
N ALA A 397 -7.99 -10.40 27.50
CA ALA A 397 -8.18 -10.25 26.06
C ALA A 397 -9.42 -9.42 25.74
N LEU A 398 -10.54 -9.70 26.42
CA LEU A 398 -11.79 -8.93 26.28
C LEU A 398 -11.60 -7.48 26.73
N ASP A 399 -10.95 -7.25 27.87
CA ASP A 399 -10.69 -5.91 28.39
C ASP A 399 -9.82 -5.08 27.44
N GLN A 400 -8.74 -5.68 26.91
CA GLN A 400 -7.86 -5.06 25.93
C GLN A 400 -8.62 -4.73 24.63
N ALA A 401 -9.34 -5.69 24.06
CA ALA A 401 -10.05 -5.49 22.80
C ALA A 401 -11.19 -4.46 22.94
N SER A 402 -11.95 -4.51 24.03
CA SER A 402 -13.00 -3.53 24.33
C SER A 402 -12.43 -2.11 24.52
N ARG A 403 -11.21 -1.98 25.06
CA ARG A 403 -10.54 -0.67 25.14
C ARG A 403 -10.23 -0.10 23.75
N LEU A 404 -9.76 -0.95 22.84
CA LEU A 404 -9.48 -0.53 21.45
C LEU A 404 -10.77 -0.18 20.71
N ASP A 405 -11.84 -0.92 20.97
CA ASP A 405 -13.13 -0.74 20.31
C ASP A 405 -13.77 0.63 20.58
N ARG A 406 -13.69 1.13 21.82
CA ARG A 406 -14.27 2.43 22.22
C ARG A 406 -13.83 3.62 21.37
N ASP A 407 -12.62 3.58 20.81
CA ASP A 407 -12.06 4.63 19.96
C ASP A 407 -11.82 4.15 18.51
N SER A 408 -12.32 2.97 18.14
CA SER A 408 -11.95 2.30 16.89
C SER A 408 -12.42 3.07 15.65
N GLU A 409 -13.55 3.76 15.71
CA GLU A 409 -14.04 4.63 14.62
C GLU A 409 -13.08 5.78 14.31
N ARG A 410 -12.39 6.31 15.34
CA ARG A 410 -11.43 7.41 15.19
C ARG A 410 -10.04 6.91 14.79
N ARG A 411 -9.62 5.76 15.32
CA ARG A 411 -8.21 5.32 15.28
C ARG A 411 -7.96 4.17 14.30
N ALA A 412 -8.94 3.30 14.08
CA ALA A 412 -8.76 2.08 13.30
C ALA A 412 -9.32 2.23 11.89
N SER A 413 -8.61 1.68 10.91
CA SER A 413 -9.19 1.43 9.59
C SER A 413 -10.34 0.43 9.71
N ALA A 414 -11.21 0.36 8.70
CA ALA A 414 -12.29 -0.64 8.66
C ALA A 414 -11.74 -2.07 8.81
N PHE A 415 -10.58 -2.35 8.22
CA PHE A 415 -9.86 -3.62 8.38
C PHE A 415 -9.34 -3.84 9.82
N GLY A 416 -8.89 -2.80 10.52
CA GLY A 416 -8.50 -2.89 11.92
C GLY A 416 -9.70 -3.16 12.83
N GLN A 417 -10.85 -2.55 12.54
CA GLN A 417 -12.09 -2.76 13.30
C GLN A 417 -12.56 -4.23 13.23
N THR A 418 -12.41 -4.90 12.09
CA THR A 418 -12.79 -6.33 12.00
C THR A 418 -11.90 -7.21 12.88
N TRP A 419 -10.61 -6.90 13.03
CA TRP A 419 -9.74 -7.63 13.96
C TRP A 419 -10.10 -7.38 15.43
N ILE A 420 -10.47 -6.15 15.79
CA ILE A 420 -10.95 -5.82 17.14
C ILE A 420 -12.24 -6.60 17.45
N ALA A 421 -13.21 -6.60 16.53
CA ALA A 421 -14.46 -7.36 16.65
C ALA A 421 -14.20 -8.87 16.81
N SER A 422 -13.29 -9.43 16.01
CA SER A 422 -12.88 -10.84 16.14
C SER A 422 -12.24 -11.15 17.50
N SER A 423 -11.38 -10.28 18.02
CA SER A 423 -10.79 -10.42 19.36
C SER A 423 -11.85 -10.45 20.46
N ILE A 424 -12.84 -9.54 20.41
CA ILE A 424 -13.96 -9.51 21.36
C ILE A 424 -14.76 -10.82 21.30
N ALA A 425 -15.15 -11.25 20.10
CA ALA A 425 -15.94 -12.45 19.91
C ALA A 425 -15.22 -13.71 20.41
N CYS A 426 -13.94 -13.86 20.08
CA CYS A 426 -13.12 -14.99 20.54
C CYS A 426 -12.92 -14.97 22.07
N ALA A 427 -12.72 -13.81 22.68
CA ALA A 427 -12.59 -13.68 24.13
C ALA A 427 -13.91 -14.03 24.84
N LEU A 428 -15.05 -13.58 24.33
CA LEU A 428 -16.39 -13.95 24.85
C LEU A 428 -16.64 -15.46 24.72
N ALA A 429 -16.27 -16.07 23.60
CA ALA A 429 -16.35 -17.52 23.43
C ALA A 429 -15.52 -18.27 24.48
N GLY A 430 -14.27 -17.85 24.70
CA GLY A 430 -13.39 -18.44 25.71
C GLY A 430 -13.89 -18.29 27.15
N LEU A 431 -14.65 -17.24 27.44
CA LEU A 431 -15.33 -17.02 28.73
C LEU A 431 -16.64 -17.80 28.90
N GLY A 432 -17.05 -18.60 27.91
CA GLY A 432 -18.35 -19.30 27.93
C GLY A 432 -19.54 -18.38 27.71
N ARG A 433 -19.33 -17.22 27.07
CA ARG A 433 -20.34 -16.18 26.79
C ARG A 433 -20.57 -15.96 25.28
N PRO A 434 -20.67 -17.01 24.44
CA PRO A 434 -20.71 -16.83 22.98
C PRO A 434 -21.95 -16.08 22.48
N ALA A 435 -23.06 -16.10 23.21
CA ALA A 435 -24.27 -15.36 22.86
C ALA A 435 -24.04 -13.83 22.82
N GLU A 436 -23.13 -13.31 23.66
CA GLU A 436 -22.80 -11.88 23.70
C GLU A 436 -21.94 -11.44 22.52
N ALA A 437 -21.34 -12.39 21.78
CA ALA A 437 -20.55 -12.10 20.58
C ALA A 437 -21.42 -11.78 19.35
N ALA A 438 -22.75 -11.92 19.42
CA ALA A 438 -23.64 -11.76 18.28
C ALA A 438 -23.45 -10.42 17.52
N PRO A 439 -23.31 -9.24 18.17
CA PRO A 439 -23.10 -7.98 17.45
C PRO A 439 -21.79 -7.97 16.65
N GLN A 440 -20.74 -8.58 17.18
CA GLN A 440 -19.43 -8.65 16.53
C GLN A 440 -19.48 -9.57 15.30
N VAL A 441 -20.22 -10.68 15.42
CA VAL A 441 -20.43 -11.57 14.28
C VAL A 441 -21.26 -10.91 13.19
N GLU A 442 -22.32 -10.20 13.54
CA GLU A 442 -23.15 -9.46 12.58
C GLU A 442 -22.33 -8.40 11.84
N GLN A 443 -21.52 -7.62 12.57
CA GLN A 443 -20.63 -6.62 11.98
C GLN A 443 -19.64 -7.24 10.98
N LEU A 444 -19.04 -8.38 11.33
CA LEU A 444 -18.09 -9.08 10.47
C LEU A 444 -18.77 -9.73 9.24
N ALA A 445 -19.92 -10.37 9.46
CA ALA A 445 -20.67 -11.06 8.41
C ALA A 445 -21.35 -10.10 7.42
N ALA A 446 -21.55 -8.83 7.79
CA ALA A 446 -22.08 -7.81 6.89
C ALA A 446 -21.10 -7.43 5.76
N ARG A 447 -19.79 -7.65 5.95
CA ARG A 447 -18.73 -7.36 4.97
C ARG A 447 -17.64 -8.45 5.02
N PRO A 448 -17.96 -9.68 4.60
CA PRO A 448 -17.05 -10.81 4.71
C PRO A 448 -15.82 -10.67 3.80
N ASP A 449 -15.92 -9.86 2.76
CA ASP A 449 -14.86 -9.50 1.81
C ASP A 449 -13.81 -8.55 2.40
N LEU A 450 -14.19 -7.71 3.37
CA LEU A 450 -13.29 -6.75 3.99
C LEU A 450 -12.14 -7.45 4.75
N ASN A 451 -12.46 -8.53 5.46
CA ASN A 451 -11.49 -9.33 6.20
C ASN A 451 -12.03 -10.75 6.47
N PRO A 452 -12.03 -11.64 5.45
CA PRO A 452 -12.58 -12.99 5.57
C PRO A 452 -11.85 -13.79 6.65
N THR A 453 -10.57 -13.51 6.87
CA THR A 453 -9.73 -14.12 7.88
C THR A 453 -10.23 -13.84 9.32
N ALA A 454 -10.55 -12.59 9.64
CA ALA A 454 -11.10 -12.23 10.95
C ALA A 454 -12.48 -12.88 11.20
N LEU A 455 -13.32 -12.96 10.16
CA LEU A 455 -14.61 -13.64 10.24
C LEU A 455 -14.44 -15.16 10.42
N MET A 456 -13.53 -15.79 9.66
CA MET A 456 -13.18 -17.21 9.79
C MET A 456 -12.78 -17.56 11.21
N ARG A 457 -11.82 -16.81 11.76
CA ARG A 457 -11.35 -16.97 13.13
C ARG A 457 -12.50 -16.86 14.14
N THR A 458 -13.39 -15.90 13.93
CA THR A 458 -14.56 -15.69 14.79
C THR A 458 -15.49 -16.90 14.78
N TYR A 459 -15.80 -17.46 13.61
CA TYR A 459 -16.59 -18.70 13.52
C TYR A 459 -15.91 -19.87 14.21
N LEU A 460 -14.61 -20.05 14.00
CA LEU A 460 -13.83 -21.11 14.65
C LEU A 460 -13.82 -21.00 16.17
N CYS A 461 -13.67 -19.78 16.72
CA CYS A 461 -13.75 -19.54 18.17
C CYS A 461 -15.13 -19.89 18.75
N LEU A 462 -16.20 -19.59 18.01
CA LEU A 462 -17.58 -19.84 18.43
C LEU A 462 -18.06 -21.28 18.19
N GLY A 463 -17.24 -22.13 17.56
CA GLY A 463 -17.67 -23.49 17.16
C GLY A 463 -18.71 -23.51 16.07
N ARG A 464 -18.72 -22.49 15.22
CA ARG A 464 -19.59 -22.36 14.05
C ARG A 464 -18.90 -22.96 12.82
N ASP A 465 -18.55 -24.23 12.91
CA ASP A 465 -17.69 -24.90 11.92
C ASP A 465 -18.36 -24.99 10.53
N ASP A 466 -19.69 -25.06 10.47
CA ASP A 466 -20.45 -25.01 9.21
C ASP A 466 -20.40 -23.63 8.53
N ASP A 467 -20.51 -22.55 9.30
CA ASP A 467 -20.37 -21.19 8.76
C ASP A 467 -18.95 -20.91 8.31
N ALA A 468 -17.95 -21.42 9.04
CA ALA A 468 -16.55 -21.36 8.65
C ALA A 468 -16.29 -22.14 7.34
N ALA A 469 -16.82 -23.35 7.21
CA ALA A 469 -16.73 -24.12 5.96
C ALA A 469 -17.41 -23.41 4.78
N ALA A 470 -18.61 -22.85 4.99
CA ALA A 470 -19.32 -22.09 3.97
C ALA A 470 -18.54 -20.85 3.52
N LEU A 471 -17.94 -20.13 4.46
CA LEU A 471 -17.07 -19.00 4.16
C LEU A 471 -15.83 -19.44 3.36
N LEU A 472 -15.15 -20.52 3.74
CA LEU A 472 -14.01 -21.08 3.00
C LEU A 472 -14.41 -21.40 1.55
N VAL A 473 -15.51 -22.14 1.37
CA VAL A 473 -16.01 -22.51 0.04
C VAL A 473 -16.33 -21.27 -0.79
N SER A 474 -17.03 -20.30 -0.21
CA SER A 474 -17.37 -19.05 -0.91
C SER A 474 -16.14 -18.26 -1.33
N GLN A 475 -15.12 -18.17 -0.48
CA GLN A 475 -13.88 -17.44 -0.77
C GLN A 475 -13.02 -18.18 -1.80
N LEU A 476 -12.94 -19.51 -1.72
CA LEU A 476 -12.26 -20.35 -2.72
C LEU A 476 -12.96 -20.30 -4.10
N GLN A 477 -14.25 -19.98 -4.15
CA GLN A 477 -15.01 -19.76 -5.38
C GLN A 477 -14.98 -18.31 -5.87
N GLY A 478 -14.44 -17.38 -5.09
CA GLY A 478 -14.38 -15.95 -5.40
C GLY A 478 -13.25 -15.58 -6.38
N ASN A 479 -13.13 -14.28 -6.63
CA ASN A 479 -12.13 -13.74 -7.57
C ASN A 479 -10.69 -13.77 -7.01
N ASP A 480 -10.53 -13.87 -5.70
CA ASP A 480 -9.22 -13.91 -5.03
C ASP A 480 -9.17 -15.03 -3.98
N PRO A 481 -9.05 -16.30 -4.41
CA PRO A 481 -9.03 -17.44 -3.50
C PRO A 481 -7.69 -17.58 -2.76
N GLN A 482 -6.70 -16.73 -3.05
CA GLN A 482 -5.29 -16.99 -2.72
C GLN A 482 -5.04 -17.09 -1.22
N ALA A 483 -5.61 -16.18 -0.43
CA ALA A 483 -5.50 -16.23 1.03
C ALA A 483 -6.08 -17.55 1.58
N MET A 484 -7.24 -18.00 1.11
CA MET A 484 -7.81 -19.26 1.58
C MET A 484 -7.06 -20.51 1.09
N ILE A 485 -6.39 -20.44 -0.06
CA ILE A 485 -5.51 -21.52 -0.50
C ILE A 485 -4.32 -21.63 0.46
N LEU A 486 -3.68 -20.51 0.82
CA LEU A 486 -2.59 -20.47 1.79
C LEU A 486 -3.04 -20.99 3.17
N ALA A 487 -4.26 -20.65 3.58
CA ALA A 487 -4.88 -21.06 4.86
C ALA A 487 -4.89 -22.56 5.06
N LEU A 488 -5.11 -23.28 3.97
CA LEU A 488 -5.35 -24.70 3.95
C LEU A 488 -4.07 -25.51 3.67
N GLN A 489 -2.90 -24.87 3.61
CA GLN A 489 -1.64 -25.57 3.44
C GLN A 489 -1.25 -26.39 4.67
N ASP A 490 -0.42 -27.41 4.44
CA ASP A 490 0.11 -28.28 5.49
C ASP A 490 1.50 -27.77 5.93
N TYR A 491 1.52 -26.86 6.90
CA TYR A 491 2.76 -26.30 7.42
C TYR A 491 3.45 -27.27 8.37
N GLN A 492 4.53 -27.90 7.92
CA GLN A 492 5.37 -28.82 8.69
C GLN A 492 6.69 -28.14 9.00
N LEU A 493 6.82 -27.61 10.22
CA LEU A 493 8.06 -26.98 10.64
C LEU A 493 9.25 -27.95 10.54
N ALA A 494 10.27 -27.55 9.78
CA ALA A 494 11.53 -28.29 9.76
C ALA A 494 12.27 -28.20 11.11
N ARG A 495 12.03 -27.13 11.89
CA ARG A 495 12.60 -26.87 13.22
C ARG A 495 11.61 -26.07 14.09
N GLY A 496 11.62 -26.33 15.40
CA GLY A 496 10.73 -25.65 16.37
C GLY A 496 9.41 -26.39 16.61
N SER A 497 8.58 -25.90 17.53
CA SER A 497 7.23 -26.41 17.74
C SER A 497 6.27 -25.76 16.75
N ALA A 498 5.48 -26.56 16.05
CA ALA A 498 4.33 -26.04 15.31
C ALA A 498 3.45 -25.26 16.29
N GLN A 499 2.95 -24.10 15.86
CA GLN A 499 1.85 -23.49 16.59
C GLN A 499 0.70 -24.50 16.62
N THR A 500 0.41 -25.00 17.81
CA THR A 500 -0.64 -25.97 18.07
C THR A 500 -1.70 -25.29 18.92
N GLY A 501 -2.95 -25.65 18.71
CA GLY A 501 -4.04 -25.09 19.50
C GLY A 501 -5.40 -25.40 18.89
N PRO A 502 -6.48 -25.30 19.69
CA PRO A 502 -7.81 -25.74 19.28
C PRO A 502 -8.30 -25.13 17.97
N ILE A 503 -7.91 -23.88 17.66
CA ILE A 503 -8.30 -23.22 16.42
C ILE A 503 -7.60 -23.80 15.19
N TYR A 504 -6.33 -24.17 15.31
CA TYR A 504 -5.57 -24.77 14.21
C TYR A 504 -6.00 -26.21 13.96
N ASP A 505 -6.35 -26.95 15.01
CA ASP A 505 -6.94 -28.29 14.90
C ASP A 505 -8.30 -28.21 14.18
N ARG A 506 -9.13 -27.21 14.50
CA ARG A 506 -10.39 -26.97 13.80
C ARG A 506 -10.18 -26.56 12.34
N LEU A 507 -9.23 -25.68 12.05
CA LEU A 507 -8.91 -25.32 10.66
C LEU A 507 -8.45 -26.55 9.86
N ALA A 508 -7.61 -27.41 10.45
CA ALA A 508 -7.21 -28.67 9.83
C ALA A 508 -8.43 -29.58 9.59
N ALA A 509 -9.36 -29.68 10.55
CA ALA A 509 -10.61 -30.42 10.37
C ALA A 509 -11.49 -29.83 9.25
N LEU A 510 -11.54 -28.49 9.11
CA LEU A 510 -12.25 -27.84 8.00
C LEU A 510 -11.62 -28.16 6.64
N ARG A 511 -10.28 -28.17 6.56
CA ARG A 511 -9.55 -28.58 5.34
C ARG A 511 -9.95 -29.98 4.88
N ASP A 512 -10.24 -30.88 5.84
CA ASP A 512 -10.57 -32.27 5.56
C ASP A 512 -12.07 -32.49 5.25
N ARG A 513 -12.91 -31.45 5.32
CA ARG A 513 -14.33 -31.52 4.92
C ARG A 513 -14.46 -31.70 3.40
N PRO A 514 -15.33 -32.61 2.90
CA PRO A 514 -15.47 -32.89 1.47
C PRO A 514 -15.76 -31.67 0.60
N GLU A 515 -16.62 -30.77 1.04
CA GLU A 515 -17.00 -29.55 0.31
C GLU A 515 -15.84 -28.53 0.22
N VAL A 516 -15.02 -28.42 1.26
CA VAL A 516 -13.83 -27.56 1.27
C VAL A 516 -12.75 -28.15 0.37
N GLN A 517 -12.49 -29.46 0.47
CA GLN A 517 -11.57 -30.15 -0.43
C GLN A 517 -11.99 -30.02 -1.90
N ALA A 518 -13.28 -30.20 -2.19
CA ALA A 518 -13.82 -30.04 -3.54
C ALA A 518 -13.66 -28.60 -4.05
N ALA A 519 -13.85 -27.59 -3.20
CA ALA A 519 -13.61 -26.20 -3.55
C ALA A 519 -12.12 -25.90 -3.79
N LEU A 520 -11.27 -26.31 -2.86
CA LEU A 520 -9.82 -26.13 -2.96
C LEU A 520 -9.26 -26.83 -4.20
N ALA A 521 -9.69 -28.05 -4.48
CA ALA A 521 -9.23 -28.82 -5.64
C ALA A 521 -9.56 -28.16 -6.99
N ARG A 522 -10.49 -27.20 -7.06
CA ARG A 522 -10.75 -26.43 -8.29
C ARG A 522 -9.71 -25.33 -8.52
N VAL A 523 -9.27 -24.65 -7.46
CA VAL A 523 -8.47 -23.42 -7.56
C VAL A 523 -7.04 -23.56 -7.07
N GLY A 524 -6.72 -24.60 -6.30
CA GLY A 524 -5.41 -24.80 -5.71
C GLY A 524 -5.10 -26.25 -5.36
N ARG A 525 -4.08 -26.42 -4.52
CA ARG A 525 -3.61 -27.71 -3.99
C ARG A 525 -3.04 -27.52 -2.58
N VAL A 526 -2.97 -28.61 -1.82
CA VAL A 526 -2.29 -28.65 -0.53
C VAL A 526 -0.88 -29.18 -0.74
N LEU A 527 0.12 -28.47 -0.21
CA LEU A 527 1.51 -28.89 -0.14
C LEU A 527 1.92 -29.03 1.34
N SER A 528 2.86 -29.94 1.62
CA SER A 528 3.57 -29.97 2.90
C SER A 528 4.75 -29.01 2.84
N LEU A 529 4.67 -27.91 3.58
CA LEU A 529 5.59 -26.79 3.50
C LEU A 529 6.56 -26.80 4.70
N PRO A 530 7.89 -26.66 4.49
CA PRO A 530 8.89 -26.61 5.56
C PRO A 530 8.94 -25.23 6.26
N LEU A 531 7.77 -24.60 6.44
CA LEU A 531 7.62 -23.22 6.91
C LEU A 531 6.83 -23.19 8.21
N SER A 532 7.03 -22.14 8.99
CA SER A 532 6.23 -21.86 10.17
C SER A 532 4.96 -21.11 9.79
N ARG A 533 3.92 -21.27 10.60
CA ARG A 533 2.79 -20.34 10.59
C ARG A 533 3.24 -19.08 11.34
N THR A 534 3.70 -18.07 10.62
CA THR A 534 4.31 -16.88 11.24
C THR A 534 3.31 -15.87 11.77
N TYR A 535 2.09 -15.82 11.22
CA TYR A 535 1.12 -14.79 11.55
C TYR A 535 -0.34 -15.20 11.26
N TRP A 536 -1.29 -14.61 11.97
CA TRP A 536 -2.73 -14.91 11.84
C TRP A 536 -3.43 -14.24 10.66
N SER A 537 -2.85 -13.21 10.05
CA SER A 537 -3.34 -12.73 8.73
C SER A 537 -2.90 -13.64 7.60
N ASP A 538 -1.90 -14.48 7.87
CA ASP A 538 -1.31 -15.45 6.94
C ASP A 538 -1.90 -16.83 7.26
N PHE A 539 -3.23 -16.88 7.39
CA PHE A 539 -3.94 -18.08 6.94
C PHE A 539 -3.46 -18.30 5.51
#